data_AF-A0A962FHK1-F1
#
_entry.id   AF-A0A962FHK1-F1
#
_cell.length_a   1.000
_cell.length_b   1.000
_cell.length_c   1.000
_cell.angle_alpha   90.00
_cell.angle_beta   90.00
_cell.angle_gamma   90.00
#
_symmetry.space_group_name_H-M   'P 1'
#
loop_
_entity.id
_entity.type
_entity.pdbx_description
1 polymer ?
#
loop_
_entity_poly.entity_id
_entity_poly.type
_entity_poly.pdbx_seq_one_letter_code
_entity_poly.pdbx_strand_id
1 'polypeptide(L)'
;KLPFLKLIGGVLLLWIAVRLVFDNHEHGEVKAERNVWGAVATIMIADGVMSLDNVLAIVGVAEGHLGLIVFGLVLSIPLVVFGAGAVLKLIDRWPIIVWAGAALLGWVAGEMIATDPWVANWLDRHGDPPDVAAAIAGAVVVLAIAGAIRFSRRKSA
;
A
#
# COMPACT_ATOMS: atom_id res chain seq x y z
N LYS A 1 11.37 -3.56 -19.79
CA LYS A 1 10.70 -3.02 -18.58
C LYS A 1 9.75 -1.93 -19.06
N LEU A 2 8.43 -2.06 -18.83
CA LEU A 2 7.45 -1.09 -19.31
C LEU A 2 7.71 0.24 -18.58
N PRO A 3 8.21 1.29 -19.28
CA PRO A 3 8.42 2.59 -18.66
C PRO A 3 7.05 3.13 -18.20
N PHE A 4 7.03 3.97 -17.16
CA PHE A 4 5.84 4.59 -16.57
C PHE A 4 4.93 3.69 -15.72
N LEU A 5 5.00 2.36 -15.84
CA LEU A 5 4.13 1.48 -15.04
C LEU A 5 4.44 1.60 -13.54
N LYS A 6 5.73 1.64 -13.19
CA LYS A 6 6.15 1.83 -11.79
C LYS A 6 5.87 3.25 -11.31
N LEU A 7 6.05 4.25 -12.19
CA LEU A 7 5.70 5.63 -11.88
C LEU A 7 4.22 5.79 -11.53
N ILE A 8 3.32 5.27 -12.37
CA ILE A 8 1.86 5.32 -12.13
C ILE A 8 1.51 4.57 -10.85
N GLY A 9 2.07 3.37 -10.67
CA GLY A 9 1.87 2.60 -9.44
C GLY A 9 2.33 3.37 -8.20
N GLY A 10 3.46 4.07 -8.27
CA GLY A 10 4.03 4.78 -7.13
C GLY A 10 3.21 6.02 -6.78
N VAL A 11 2.71 6.75 -7.78
CA VAL A 11 1.76 7.85 -7.56
C VAL A 11 0.46 7.34 -6.93
N LEU A 12 -0.06 6.21 -7.39
CA LEU A 12 -1.24 5.58 -6.79
C LEU A 12 -0.97 5.16 -5.33
N LEU A 13 0.22 4.65 -5.05
CA LEU A 13 0.61 4.19 -3.72
C LEU A 13 0.81 5.38 -2.75
N LEU A 14 1.35 6.51 -3.22
CA LEU A 14 1.35 7.78 -2.47
C LEU A 14 -0.08 8.22 -2.12
N TRP A 15 -1.00 8.14 -3.08
CA TRP A 15 -2.40 8.49 -2.86
C TRP A 15 -3.07 7.59 -1.81
N ILE A 16 -2.82 6.27 -1.85
CA ILE A 16 -3.29 5.32 -0.84
C ILE A 16 -2.69 5.63 0.53
N ALA A 17 -1.38 5.91 0.59
CA ALA A 17 -0.68 6.22 1.84
C ALA A 17 -1.27 7.46 2.55
N VAL A 18 -1.54 8.51 1.78
CA VAL A 18 -2.18 9.73 2.27
C VAL A 18 -3.62 9.45 2.71
N ARG A 19 -4.38 8.69 1.93
CA ARG A 19 -5.77 8.33 2.23
C ARG A 19 -5.90 7.44 3.48
N LEU A 20 -4.93 6.56 3.71
CA LEU A 20 -4.88 5.69 4.90
C LEU A 20 -4.91 6.50 6.20
N VAL A 21 -4.24 7.65 6.26
CA VAL A 21 -4.22 8.50 7.46
C VAL A 21 -5.58 9.21 7.68
N PHE A 22 -6.30 9.53 6.61
CA PHE A 22 -7.58 10.24 6.69
C PHE A 22 -8.75 9.33 7.03
N ASP A 23 -8.84 8.17 6.37
CA ASP A 23 -9.97 7.25 6.52
C ASP A 23 -9.93 6.53 7.89
N ASN A 24 -8.79 6.59 8.60
CA ASN A 24 -8.66 6.04 9.96
C ASN A 24 -9.40 6.83 11.05
N HIS A 25 -9.95 8.02 10.76
CA HIS A 25 -10.78 8.76 11.71
C HIS A 25 -12.29 8.52 11.54
N GLU A 26 -12.70 7.77 10.52
CA GLU A 26 -14.11 7.43 10.23
C GLU A 26 -14.38 5.93 10.37
N HIS A 27 -13.77 5.27 11.36
CA HIS A 27 -14.18 3.89 11.74
C HIS A 27 -15.54 3.84 12.46
N GLY A 28 -16.24 4.97 12.57
CA GLY A 28 -17.64 5.04 12.98
C GLY A 28 -18.53 5.29 11.76
N GLU A 29 -19.40 4.33 11.47
CA GLU A 29 -20.48 4.41 10.47
C GLU A 29 -20.06 4.32 8.99
N VAL A 30 -19.53 3.15 8.61
CA VAL A 30 -19.84 2.65 7.25
C VAL A 30 -21.35 2.50 7.19
N LYS A 31 -22.03 3.44 6.52
CA LYS A 31 -23.45 3.32 6.15
C LYS A 31 -23.65 1.97 5.48
N ALA A 32 -24.22 1.04 6.25
CA ALA A 32 -24.52 -0.32 5.86
C ALA A 32 -25.73 -0.32 4.91
N GLU A 33 -25.52 0.21 3.71
CA GLU A 33 -26.40 -0.04 2.56
C GLU A 33 -25.54 -0.59 1.43
N ARG A 34 -25.01 -1.80 1.63
CA ARG A 34 -24.37 -2.56 0.57
C ARG A 34 -24.82 -4.02 0.67
N ASN A 35 -25.55 -4.44 -0.35
CA ASN A 35 -25.89 -5.84 -0.60
C ASN A 35 -24.63 -6.70 -0.36
N VAL A 36 -24.68 -7.60 0.62
CA VAL A 36 -23.52 -8.36 1.12
C VAL A 36 -22.79 -9.05 -0.03
N TRP A 37 -23.55 -9.49 -1.03
CA TRP A 37 -23.05 -10.07 -2.28
C TRP A 37 -22.16 -9.13 -3.10
N GLY A 38 -22.52 -7.85 -3.20
CA GLY A 38 -21.72 -6.84 -3.92
C GLY A 38 -20.41 -6.52 -3.21
N ALA A 39 -20.42 -6.48 -1.87
CA ALA A 39 -19.21 -6.30 -1.08
C ALA A 39 -18.26 -7.50 -1.21
N VAL A 40 -18.80 -8.73 -1.12
CA VAL A 40 -18.01 -9.97 -1.31
C VAL A 40 -17.41 -10.05 -2.72
N ALA A 41 -18.18 -9.74 -3.76
CA ALA A 41 -17.67 -9.71 -5.14
C ALA A 41 -16.56 -8.68 -5.32
N THR A 42 -16.70 -7.49 -4.72
CA THR A 42 -15.67 -6.43 -4.78
C THR A 42 -14.38 -6.87 -4.09
N ILE A 43 -14.48 -7.51 -2.92
CA ILE A 43 -13.33 -8.05 -2.19
C ILE A 43 -12.64 -9.15 -3.00
N MET A 44 -13.41 -10.09 -3.56
CA MET A 44 -12.87 -11.20 -4.35
C MET A 44 -12.14 -10.73 -5.61
N ILE A 45 -12.66 -9.71 -6.31
CA ILE A 45 -12.02 -9.14 -7.50
C ILE A 45 -10.74 -8.38 -7.12
N ALA A 46 -10.79 -7.55 -6.07
CA ALA A 46 -9.62 -6.80 -5.60
C ALA A 46 -8.50 -7.72 -5.13
N ASP A 47 -8.86 -8.76 -4.35
CA ASP A 47 -7.91 -9.77 -3.90
C ASP A 47 -7.42 -10.61 -5.08
N GLY A 48 -8.25 -10.95 -6.07
CA GLY A 48 -7.81 -11.66 -7.28
C GLY A 48 -6.77 -10.88 -8.10
N VAL A 49 -6.98 -9.58 -8.31
CA VAL A 49 -6.05 -8.73 -9.08
C VAL A 49 -4.74 -8.50 -8.31
N MET A 50 -4.81 -8.25 -7.00
CA MET A 50 -3.62 -8.06 -6.17
C MET A 50 -2.89 -9.39 -5.88
N SER A 51 -3.64 -10.47 -5.67
CA SER A 51 -3.08 -11.80 -5.40
C SER A 51 -2.47 -12.45 -6.63
N LEU A 52 -2.84 -12.04 -7.85
CA LEU A 52 -2.15 -12.53 -9.04
C LEU A 52 -0.64 -12.24 -8.96
N ASP A 53 -0.27 -11.03 -8.55
CA ASP A 53 1.14 -10.65 -8.38
C ASP A 53 1.80 -11.42 -7.23
N ASN A 54 1.08 -11.61 -6.12
CA ASN A 54 1.57 -12.40 -4.98
C ASN A 54 1.72 -13.89 -5.30
N VAL A 55 0.82 -14.47 -6.09
CA VAL A 55 0.87 -15.86 -6.56
C VAL A 55 2.02 -16.02 -7.55
N LEU A 56 2.20 -15.10 -8.49
CA LEU A 56 3.34 -15.13 -9.42
C LEU A 56 4.68 -15.09 -8.68
N ALA A 57 4.78 -14.33 -7.57
CA ALA A 57 5.95 -14.35 -6.71
C ALA A 57 6.16 -15.73 -6.03
N ILE A 58 5.10 -16.35 -5.51
CA ILE A 58 5.16 -17.70 -4.92
C ILE A 58 5.57 -18.74 -5.98
N VAL A 59 5.02 -18.66 -7.20
CA VAL A 59 5.40 -19.55 -8.32
C VAL A 59 6.88 -19.38 -8.68
N GLY A 60 7.38 -18.14 -8.67
CA GLY A 60 8.79 -17.83 -8.92
C GLY A 60 9.74 -18.44 -7.89
N VAL A 61 9.33 -18.51 -6.61
CA VAL A 61 10.12 -19.11 -5.52
C VAL A 61 9.93 -20.62 -5.42
N ALA A 62 8.77 -21.14 -5.84
CA ALA A 62 8.44 -22.56 -5.72
C ALA A 62 9.08 -23.45 -6.80
N GLU A 63 9.86 -22.89 -7.73
CA GLU A 63 10.65 -23.60 -8.76
C GLU A 63 9.87 -24.69 -9.52
N GLY A 64 8.55 -24.50 -9.71
CA GLY A 64 7.68 -25.45 -10.42
C GLY A 64 7.06 -26.57 -9.56
N HIS A 65 7.30 -26.60 -8.25
CA HIS A 65 6.63 -27.53 -7.34
C HIS A 65 5.19 -27.10 -7.06
N LEU A 66 4.25 -27.64 -7.85
CA LEU A 66 2.81 -27.37 -7.73
C LEU A 66 2.28 -27.54 -6.30
N GLY A 67 2.79 -28.51 -5.54
CA GLY A 67 2.40 -28.71 -4.14
C GLY A 67 2.73 -27.53 -3.23
N LEU A 68 3.89 -26.89 -3.42
CA LEU A 68 4.31 -25.71 -2.63
C LEU A 68 3.49 -24.48 -3.00
N ILE A 69 3.13 -24.33 -4.27
CA ILE A 69 2.30 -23.22 -4.76
C ILE A 69 0.90 -23.28 -4.16
N VAL A 70 0.25 -24.46 -4.24
CA VAL A 70 -1.10 -24.66 -3.68
C VAL A 70 -1.08 -24.49 -2.16
N PHE A 71 -0.06 -25.03 -1.48
CA PHE A 71 0.10 -24.85 -0.04
C PHE A 71 0.25 -23.37 0.34
N GLY A 72 1.10 -22.62 -0.37
CA GLY A 72 1.30 -21.18 -0.14
C GLY A 72 0.02 -20.36 -0.34
N LEU A 73 -0.75 -20.68 -1.39
CA LEU A 73 -2.03 -20.01 -1.67
C LEU A 73 -3.07 -20.29 -0.58
N VAL A 74 -3.24 -21.57 -0.20
CA VAL A 74 -4.20 -21.98 0.83
C VAL A 74 -3.82 -21.40 2.19
N LEU A 75 -2.53 -21.34 2.53
CA LEU A 75 -2.04 -20.77 3.78
C LEU A 75 -2.21 -19.25 3.85
N SER A 76 -2.13 -18.56 2.71
CA SER A 76 -2.21 -17.10 2.63
C SER A 76 -3.58 -16.56 3.08
N ILE A 77 -4.68 -17.18 2.65
CA ILE A 77 -6.04 -16.69 2.92
C ILE A 77 -6.32 -16.63 4.44
N PRO A 78 -6.14 -17.71 5.24
CA PRO A 78 -6.32 -17.64 6.68
C PRO A 78 -5.37 -16.64 7.33
N LEU A 79 -4.11 -16.59 6.88
CA LEU A 79 -3.11 -15.69 7.46
C LEU A 79 -3.49 -14.22 7.27
N VAL A 80 -4.02 -13.84 6.10
CA VAL A 80 -4.54 -12.49 5.84
C VAL A 80 -5.81 -12.22 6.67
N VAL A 81 -6.76 -13.15 6.73
CA VAL A 81 -8.03 -12.96 7.47
C VAL A 81 -7.78 -12.81 8.97
N PHE A 82 -6.99 -13.70 9.58
CA PHE A 82 -6.64 -13.62 11.00
C PHE A 82 -5.67 -12.47 11.29
N GLY A 83 -4.70 -12.25 10.41
CA GLY A 83 -3.71 -11.18 10.52
C GLY A 83 -4.34 -9.80 10.46
N ALA A 84 -5.24 -9.56 9.51
CA ALA A 84 -5.98 -8.31 9.40
C ALA A 84 -6.81 -8.03 10.67
N GLY A 85 -7.50 -9.05 11.22
CA GLY A 85 -8.22 -8.93 12.48
C GLY A 85 -7.31 -8.57 13.67
N ALA A 86 -6.10 -9.13 13.73
CA ALA A 86 -5.12 -8.79 14.76
C ALA A 86 -4.58 -7.36 14.58
N VAL A 87 -4.29 -6.94 13.34
CA VAL A 87 -3.83 -5.58 13.00
C VAL A 87 -4.90 -4.55 13.32
N LEU A 88 -6.18 -4.82 13.04
CA LEU A 88 -7.29 -3.93 13.36
C LEU A 88 -7.38 -3.67 14.88
N LYS A 89 -7.35 -4.74 15.69
CA LYS A 89 -7.31 -4.60 17.16
C LYS A 89 -6.12 -3.79 17.64
N LEU A 90 -4.98 -3.90 16.95
CA LEU A 90 -3.77 -3.18 17.28
C LEU A 90 -3.90 -1.69 16.91
N ILE A 91 -4.51 -1.36 15.77
CA ILE A 91 -4.83 0.02 15.36
C ILE A 91 -5.81 0.67 16.36
N ASP A 92 -6.86 -0.04 16.78
CA ASP A 92 -7.82 0.44 17.77
C ASP A 92 -7.14 0.82 19.10
N ARG A 93 -6.13 0.04 19.49
CA ARG A 93 -5.39 0.28 20.73
C ARG A 93 -4.28 1.33 20.56
N TRP A 94 -3.62 1.38 19.39
CA TRP A 94 -2.48 2.25 19.08
C TRP A 94 -2.67 2.91 17.71
N PRO A 95 -3.46 4.01 17.62
CA PRO A 95 -3.73 4.69 16.35
C PRO A 95 -2.48 5.25 15.63
N ILE A 96 -1.36 5.37 16.35
CA ILE A 96 -0.07 5.78 15.78
C ILE A 96 0.43 4.81 14.70
N ILE A 97 -0.02 3.55 14.72
CA ILE A 97 0.39 2.51 13.75
C ILE A 97 -0.07 2.86 12.35
N VAL A 98 -1.17 3.58 12.21
CA VAL A 98 -1.65 4.12 10.92
C VAL A 98 -0.61 5.05 10.30
N TRP A 99 0.00 5.92 11.11
CA TRP A 99 1.02 6.84 10.65
C TRP A 99 2.30 6.11 10.24
N ALA A 100 2.67 5.07 10.99
CA ALA A 100 3.78 4.20 10.63
C ALA A 100 3.52 3.46 9.30
N GLY A 101 2.31 2.93 9.12
CA GLY A 101 1.89 2.27 7.87
C GLY A 101 1.88 3.23 6.68
N ALA A 102 1.36 4.45 6.86
CA ALA A 102 1.38 5.48 5.82
C ALA A 102 2.81 5.92 5.46
N ALA A 103 3.70 6.06 6.45
CA ALA A 103 5.11 6.35 6.20
C ALA A 103 5.79 5.24 5.40
N LEU A 104 5.53 3.98 5.75
CA LEU A 104 6.07 2.82 5.04
C LEU A 104 5.56 2.75 3.60
N LEU A 105 4.27 2.99 3.37
CA LEU A 105 3.73 3.09 2.01
C LEU A 105 4.36 4.25 1.24
N GLY A 106 4.53 5.42 1.87
CA GLY A 106 5.23 6.55 1.26
C GLY A 106 6.67 6.24 0.86
N TRP A 107 7.38 5.47 1.69
CA TRP A 107 8.72 4.97 1.38
C TRP A 107 8.74 4.09 0.13
N VAL A 108 7.89 3.05 0.12
CA VAL A 108 7.78 2.10 -1.00
C VAL A 108 7.38 2.82 -2.28
N ALA A 109 6.48 3.81 -2.19
CA ALA A 109 6.08 4.60 -3.32
C ALA A 109 7.22 5.45 -3.89
N GLY A 110 8.01 6.08 -3.02
CA GLY A 110 9.20 6.84 -3.41
C GLY A 110 10.25 5.96 -4.09
N GLU A 111 10.52 4.78 -3.54
CA GLU A 111 11.42 3.78 -4.13
C GLU A 111 10.90 3.27 -5.48
N MET A 112 9.60 3.03 -5.60
CA MET A 112 9.00 2.54 -6.84
C MET A 112 9.03 3.60 -7.95
N ILE A 113 8.87 4.88 -7.60
CA ILE A 113 9.03 6.01 -8.53
C ILE A 113 10.50 6.15 -8.95
N ALA A 114 11.42 6.10 -7.99
CA ALA A 114 12.86 6.27 -8.24
C ALA A 114 13.41 5.18 -9.17
N THR A 115 12.97 3.93 -8.96
CA THR A 115 13.39 2.78 -9.76
C THR A 115 12.60 2.62 -11.08
N ASP A 116 11.78 3.60 -11.46
CA ASP A 116 11.14 3.63 -12.78
C ASP A 116 12.18 3.97 -13.87
N PRO A 117 12.26 3.22 -14.98
CA PRO A 117 13.25 3.45 -16.03
C PRO A 117 13.25 4.85 -16.62
N TRP A 118 12.09 5.53 -16.69
CA TRP A 118 12.01 6.89 -17.19
C TRP A 118 12.57 7.90 -16.17
N VAL A 119 12.23 7.71 -14.89
CA VAL A 119 12.69 8.57 -13.78
C VAL A 119 14.17 8.38 -13.51
N ALA A 120 14.67 7.14 -13.46
CA ALA A 120 16.08 6.83 -13.27
C ALA A 120 16.95 7.47 -14.36
N ASN A 121 16.54 7.36 -15.64
CA ASN A 121 17.24 8.00 -16.75
C ASN A 121 17.19 9.54 -16.69
N TRP A 122 16.19 10.13 -16.05
CA TRP A 122 16.11 11.57 -15.85
C TRP A 122 16.99 12.03 -14.67
N LEU A 123 17.02 11.27 -13.57
CA LEU A 123 17.85 11.50 -12.39
C LEU A 123 19.35 11.34 -12.70
N ASP A 124 19.73 10.28 -13.43
CA ASP A 124 21.11 10.03 -13.84
C ASP A 124 21.69 11.16 -14.71
N ARG A 125 20.82 11.87 -15.44
CA ARG A 125 21.23 13.03 -16.27
C ARG A 125 21.41 14.32 -15.47
N HIS A 126 20.83 14.42 -14.27
CA HIS A 126 20.89 15.61 -13.43
C HIS A 126 21.80 15.43 -12.19
N GLY A 127 22.36 14.23 -11.97
CA GLY A 127 23.31 13.95 -10.87
C GLY A 127 22.67 13.87 -9.49
N ASP A 128 21.37 13.60 -9.45
CA ASP A 128 20.53 13.60 -8.24
C ASP A 128 20.59 12.27 -7.45
N PRO A 129 20.25 12.28 -6.14
CA PRO A 129 20.77 11.33 -5.15
C PRO A 129 20.28 9.87 -5.31
N PRO A 130 20.98 8.88 -4.71
CA PRO A 130 20.70 7.45 -4.85
C PRO A 130 19.26 7.08 -4.47
N ASP A 131 18.77 5.96 -5.00
CA ASP A 131 17.40 5.41 -4.83
C ASP A 131 16.80 5.57 -3.42
N VAL A 132 17.65 5.49 -2.38
CA VAL A 132 17.28 5.65 -0.97
C VAL A 132 16.82 7.07 -0.61
N ALA A 133 17.40 8.11 -1.21
CA ALA A 133 17.01 9.51 -0.95
C ALA A 133 15.61 9.81 -1.48
N ALA A 134 15.24 9.24 -2.62
CA ALA A 134 13.90 9.35 -3.19
C ALA A 134 12.86 8.58 -2.35
N ALA A 135 13.23 7.42 -1.80
CA ALA A 135 12.40 6.67 -0.86
C ALA A 135 12.17 7.46 0.46
N ILE A 136 13.22 8.06 1.02
CA ILE A 136 13.13 8.96 2.19
C ILE A 136 12.23 10.16 1.87
N ALA A 137 12.43 10.81 0.71
CA ALA A 137 11.63 11.95 0.29
C ALA A 137 10.15 11.58 0.16
N GLY A 138 9.82 10.42 -0.43
CA GLY A 138 8.44 9.91 -0.51
C GLY A 138 7.78 9.74 0.86
N ALA A 139 8.48 9.11 1.81
CA ALA A 139 7.99 8.95 3.18
C ALA A 139 7.77 10.30 3.88
N VAL A 140 8.72 11.24 3.74
CA VAL A 140 8.63 12.57 4.33
C VAL A 140 7.49 13.38 3.72
N VAL A 141 7.30 13.33 2.40
CA VAL A 141 6.21 14.03 1.69
C VAL A 141 4.86 13.52 2.16
N VAL A 142 4.66 12.20 2.26
CA VAL A 142 3.41 11.62 2.76
C VAL A 142 3.13 12.07 4.19
N LEU A 143 4.13 12.01 5.08
CA LEU A 143 3.97 12.44 6.47
C LEU A 143 3.70 13.94 6.60
N ALA A 144 4.37 14.78 5.80
CA ALA A 144 4.17 16.22 5.79
C ALA A 144 2.78 16.60 5.26
N ILE A 145 2.33 15.99 4.16
CA ILE A 145 0.99 16.20 3.60
C ILE A 145 -0.09 15.73 4.58
N ALA A 146 0.05 14.51 5.11
CA ALA A 146 -0.88 13.96 6.09
C ALA A 146 -0.94 14.81 7.38
N GLY A 147 0.22 15.30 7.86
CA GLY A 147 0.34 16.17 9.01
C GLY A 147 -0.27 17.56 8.79
N ALA A 148 0.02 18.20 7.65
CA ALA A 148 -0.49 19.53 7.30
C ALA A 148 -2.02 19.55 7.16
N ILE A 149 -2.60 18.53 6.52
CA ILE A 149 -4.04 18.41 6.35
C ILE A 149 -4.72 18.14 7.71
N ARG A 150 -4.13 17.31 8.57
CA ARG A 150 -4.62 17.11 9.95
C ARG A 150 -4.63 18.42 10.75
N PHE A 151 -3.57 19.21 10.64
CA PHE A 151 -3.45 20.48 11.36
C PHE A 151 -4.47 21.52 10.88
N SER A 152 -4.73 21.57 9.57
CA SER A 152 -5.77 22.43 8.98
C SER A 152 -7.16 22.07 9.48
N ARG A 153 -7.50 20.77 9.58
CA ARG A 153 -8.80 20.32 10.12
C ARG A 153 -9.00 20.61 11.60
N ARG A 154 -7.94 20.57 12.42
CA ARG A 154 -8.00 20.96 13.85
C ARG A 154 -8.27 22.46 14.05
N LYS A 155 -8.03 23.30 13.05
CA LYS A 155 -8.25 24.75 13.12
C LYS A 155 -9.65 25.17 12.68
N SER A 156 -10.42 24.26 12.09
CA SER A 156 -11.80 24.48 11.62
C SER A 156 -12.86 23.77 12.46
N ALA A 157 -12.48 23.12 13.57
CA ALA A 157 -13.37 22.58 14.60
C ALA A 157 -13.18 23.39 15.88
#